data_AF-A0A7K8WB66-F1
#
_entry.id   AF-A0A7K8WB66-F1
#
_cell.length_a   1.000
_cell.length_b   1.000
_cell.length_c   1.000
_cell.angle_alpha   90.00
_cell.angle_beta   90.00
_cell.angle_gamma   90.00
#
_symmetry.space_group_name_H-M   'P 1'
#
loop_
_entity.id
_entity.type
_entity.pdbx_description
1 polymer ?
#
loop_
_entity_poly.entity_id
_entity_poly.type
_entity_poly.pdbx_seq_one_letter_code
_entity_poly.pdbx_strand_id
1 'polypeptide(L)'
;GMQSHLQALLSLYKLFCPELVTITLPRKTKTYFKNSEGPWKAAISTVRQRNQGSSPLAQAAFLGTTQPQSRKRKWNAQLAVPVSSASNLEEDRAKNCVDLFSTNETFPVEQLQTFPQLLQNIHHLEFPSQMGSVLTNPLLLHYMNCFRDESIYLRLYYWMGQILQEECTWCVIDNTDEKEFKSFLETVYKAECFLQEGFSACEEFLYKSLPLWDGSSCRPEVLKLVSWIPLSSFSEIKSYLYGPLAQLFFTSSIYFKCSVLESLKQLLQNWLNCNMIHMDPEYDS
;
A
#
# COMPACT_ATOMS: atom_id res chain seq x y z
N GLY A 1 -15.87 -3.47 29.34
CA GLY A 1 -14.56 -3.49 28.67
C GLY A 1 -14.76 -3.55 27.17
N MET A 2 -13.90 -2.91 26.37
CA MET A 2 -13.99 -2.95 24.90
C MET A 2 -13.87 -4.40 24.39
N GLN A 3 -14.80 -4.82 23.52
CA GLN A 3 -14.78 -6.16 22.94
C GLN A 3 -13.71 -6.25 21.85
N SER A 4 -12.80 -7.23 21.96
CA SER A 4 -11.66 -7.42 21.05
C SER A 4 -12.07 -7.65 19.59
N HIS A 5 -13.13 -8.41 19.36
CA HIS A 5 -13.66 -8.67 18.02
C HIS A 5 -14.24 -7.41 17.36
N LEU A 6 -14.86 -6.52 18.15
CA LEU A 6 -15.36 -5.24 17.65
C LEU A 6 -14.19 -4.31 17.28
N GLN A 7 -13.14 -4.26 18.10
CA GLN A 7 -11.92 -3.52 17.77
C GLN A 7 -11.27 -4.04 16.48
N ALA A 8 -11.25 -5.36 16.30
CA ALA A 8 -10.75 -5.97 15.07
C ALA A 8 -11.58 -5.58 13.85
N LEU A 9 -12.91 -5.65 13.98
CA LEU A 9 -13.82 -5.26 12.91
C LEU A 9 -13.65 -3.78 12.55
N LEU A 10 -13.58 -2.90 13.55
CA LEU A 10 -13.31 -1.48 13.35
C LEU A 10 -11.95 -1.23 12.71
N SER A 11 -10.93 -2.03 13.03
CA SER A 11 -9.61 -1.92 12.38
C SER A 11 -9.65 -2.29 10.91
N LEU A 12 -10.48 -3.28 10.53
CA LEU A 12 -10.74 -3.63 9.14
C LEU A 12 -11.49 -2.49 8.45
N TYR A 13 -12.59 -2.00 9.03
CA TYR A 13 -13.32 -0.87 8.45
C TYR A 13 -12.46 0.38 8.29
N LYS A 14 -11.58 0.67 9.24
CA LYS A 14 -10.64 1.80 9.14
C LYS A 14 -9.63 1.65 7.99
N LEU A 15 -9.34 0.42 7.55
CA LEU A 15 -8.50 0.16 6.37
C LEU A 15 -9.22 0.50 5.05
N PHE A 16 -10.55 0.38 5.03
CA PHE A 16 -11.38 0.68 3.86
C PHE A 16 -11.81 2.14 3.82
N CYS A 17 -12.27 2.66 4.97
CA CYS A 17 -12.85 3.98 5.15
C CYS A 17 -12.26 4.64 6.42
N PRO A 18 -10.98 5.07 6.38
CA PRO A 18 -10.31 5.66 7.54
C PRO A 18 -11.01 6.92 8.07
N GLU A 19 -11.68 7.69 7.21
CA GLU A 19 -12.42 8.91 7.51
C GLU A 19 -13.65 8.65 8.39
N LEU A 20 -14.31 7.50 8.25
CA LEU A 20 -15.51 7.15 9.02
C LEU A 20 -15.18 6.60 10.41
N VAL A 21 -13.95 6.10 10.62
CA VAL A 21 -13.52 5.53 11.90
C VAL A 21 -12.59 6.50 12.63
N THR A 22 -13.19 7.51 13.27
CA THR A 22 -12.47 8.56 14.02
C THR A 22 -11.83 8.07 15.31
N ILE A 23 -12.25 6.91 15.82
CA ILE A 23 -11.73 6.33 17.05
C ILE A 23 -10.26 5.92 16.86
N THR A 24 -9.42 6.25 17.84
CA THR A 24 -8.04 5.77 17.91
C THR A 24 -8.02 4.30 18.28
N LEU A 25 -7.70 3.44 17.32
CA LEU A 25 -7.57 2.00 17.51
C LEU A 25 -6.11 1.62 17.79
N PRO A 26 -5.87 0.55 18.58
CA PRO A 26 -4.52 0.05 18.77
C PRO A 26 -3.94 -0.41 17.42
N ARG A 27 -2.80 0.19 17.03
CA ARG A 27 -2.12 -0.05 15.74
C ARG A 27 -1.52 -1.47 15.57
N LYS A 28 -1.60 -2.34 16.58
CA LYS A 28 -1.14 -3.75 16.47
C LYS A 28 -2.32 -4.66 16.24
N THR A 29 -2.49 -5.12 15.00
CA THR A 29 -3.53 -6.09 14.65
C THR A 29 -3.10 -7.49 15.11
N LYS A 30 -3.56 -7.91 16.30
CA LYS A 30 -3.59 -9.36 16.58
C LYS A 30 -4.58 -9.99 15.59
N THR A 31 -4.31 -11.20 15.12
CA THR A 31 -5.27 -11.94 14.27
C THR A 31 -6.47 -12.32 15.14
N TYR A 32 -7.49 -11.47 15.15
CA TYR A 32 -8.69 -11.66 15.99
C TYR A 32 -9.71 -12.59 15.33
N PHE A 33 -9.79 -12.60 14.00
CA PHE A 33 -10.64 -13.52 13.25
C PHE A 33 -9.81 -14.75 12.83
N LYS A 34 -10.05 -15.89 13.48
CA LYS A 34 -9.51 -17.17 13.02
C LYS A 34 -10.27 -17.60 11.77
N ASN A 35 -9.55 -17.94 10.71
CA ASN A 35 -10.14 -18.36 9.45
C ASN A 35 -10.86 -19.71 9.67
N SER A 36 -12.20 -19.72 9.68
CA SER A 36 -13.02 -20.93 9.85
C SER A 36 -13.15 -21.77 8.56
N GLU A 37 -12.30 -21.48 7.57
CA GLU A 37 -12.37 -22.03 6.22
C GLU A 37 -12.14 -23.54 6.14
N GLY A 38 -11.45 -24.16 7.09
CA GLY A 38 -11.12 -25.60 7.04
C GLY A 38 -12.35 -26.51 6.86
N PRO A 39 -13.30 -26.53 7.82
CA PRO A 39 -14.47 -27.40 7.73
C PRO A 39 -15.44 -26.99 6.62
N TRP A 40 -15.61 -25.69 6.36
CA TRP A 40 -16.53 -25.21 5.34
C TRP A 40 -16.02 -25.45 3.91
N LYS A 41 -14.73 -25.26 3.64
CA LYS A 41 -14.15 -25.59 2.33
C LYS A 41 -14.25 -27.09 2.05
N ALA A 42 -14.01 -27.94 3.05
CA ALA A 42 -14.17 -29.39 2.91
C ALA A 42 -15.64 -29.79 2.65
N ALA A 43 -16.60 -29.17 3.36
CA ALA A 43 -18.02 -29.39 3.12
C ALA A 43 -18.44 -28.93 1.70
N ILE A 44 -17.96 -27.77 1.24
CA ILE A 44 -18.27 -27.27 -0.10
C ILE A 44 -17.61 -28.13 -1.19
N SER A 45 -16.38 -28.60 -0.99
CA SER A 45 -15.69 -29.47 -1.96
C SER A 45 -16.38 -30.83 -2.09
N THR A 46 -16.85 -31.39 -0.97
CA THR A 46 -17.61 -32.66 -0.98
C THR A 46 -18.96 -32.51 -1.66
N VAL A 47 -19.68 -31.40 -1.44
CA VAL A 47 -20.92 -31.08 -2.18
C VAL A 47 -20.65 -30.89 -3.67
N ARG A 48 -19.58 -30.18 -4.04
CA ARG A 48 -19.19 -29.98 -5.44
C ARG A 48 -18.87 -31.31 -6.14
N GLN A 49 -18.10 -32.18 -5.48
CA GLN A 49 -17.81 -33.53 -5.99
C GLN A 49 -19.07 -34.38 -6.15
N ARG A 50 -20.03 -34.27 -5.23
CA ARG A 50 -21.30 -35.00 -5.31
C ARG A 50 -22.19 -34.54 -6.47
N ASN A 51 -22.15 -33.24 -6.80
CA ASN A 51 -22.99 -32.66 -7.84
C ASN A 51 -22.38 -32.76 -9.26
N GLN A 52 -21.06 -32.93 -9.39
CA GLN A 52 -20.34 -33.03 -10.67
C GLN A 52 -20.18 -34.48 -11.18
N GLY A 53 -21.23 -35.30 -11.09
CA GLY A 53 -21.18 -36.75 -11.38
C GLY A 53 -20.28 -37.17 -12.55
N SER A 54 -19.45 -38.19 -12.29
CA SER A 54 -18.54 -38.92 -13.21
C SER A 54 -18.48 -38.43 -14.67
N SER A 55 -17.80 -37.30 -14.90
CA SER A 55 -17.41 -36.83 -16.23
C SER A 55 -15.89 -36.65 -16.25
N PRO A 56 -15.15 -37.31 -17.16
CA PRO A 56 -13.71 -37.17 -17.28
C PRO A 56 -13.39 -35.97 -18.18
N LEU A 57 -13.79 -34.78 -17.76
CA LEU A 57 -13.24 -33.53 -18.26
C LEU A 57 -12.73 -32.77 -17.05
N ALA A 58 -11.50 -33.12 -16.67
CA ALA A 58 -10.68 -32.29 -15.83
C ALA A 58 -10.41 -30.97 -16.57
N GLN A 59 -11.41 -30.08 -16.60
CA GLN A 59 -11.12 -28.66 -16.57
C GLN A 59 -10.40 -28.45 -15.25
N ALA A 60 -9.08 -28.41 -15.35
CA ALA A 60 -8.27 -27.67 -14.41
C ALA A 60 -8.76 -26.21 -14.45
N ALA A 61 -9.90 -25.96 -13.80
CA ALA A 61 -10.20 -24.65 -13.27
C ALA A 61 -8.95 -24.31 -12.47
N PHE A 62 -8.23 -23.29 -12.93
CA PHE A 62 -7.11 -22.67 -12.24
C PHE A 62 -7.59 -22.24 -10.86
N LEU A 63 -7.64 -23.19 -9.94
CA LEU A 63 -7.70 -22.94 -8.51
C LEU A 63 -6.29 -22.52 -8.18
N GLY A 64 -6.08 -21.21 -8.16
CA GLY A 64 -4.93 -20.60 -7.52
C GLY A 64 -4.64 -21.37 -6.25
N THR A 65 -3.44 -21.91 -6.19
CA THR A 65 -2.95 -22.74 -5.11
C THR A 65 -3.03 -21.93 -3.81
N THR A 66 -4.12 -22.07 -3.06
CA THR A 66 -4.12 -21.68 -1.65
C THR A 66 -3.33 -22.74 -0.91
N GLN A 67 -2.00 -22.72 -1.08
CA GLN A 67 -1.09 -23.24 -0.08
C GLN A 67 -1.44 -22.58 1.26
N PRO A 68 -1.28 -23.29 2.39
CA PRO A 68 -1.47 -22.70 3.70
C PRO A 68 -0.53 -21.50 3.81
N GLN A 69 -1.08 -20.29 3.72
CA GLN A 69 -0.29 -19.07 3.73
C GLN A 69 0.35 -18.97 5.10
N SER A 70 1.65 -19.27 5.14
CA SER A 70 2.48 -18.91 6.28
C SER A 70 2.39 -17.40 6.48
N ARG A 71 2.50 -16.94 7.73
CA ARG A 71 2.46 -15.53 8.11
C ARG A 71 3.48 -14.63 7.37
N LYS A 72 4.35 -15.22 6.55
CA LYS A 72 5.53 -14.65 5.88
C LYS A 72 5.28 -14.10 4.46
N ARG A 73 4.04 -13.98 3.97
CA ARG A 73 3.73 -13.43 2.62
C ARG A 73 2.63 -12.36 2.62
N LYS A 74 2.56 -11.55 3.68
CA LYS A 74 1.41 -10.65 3.86
C LYS A 74 1.37 -9.47 2.87
N TRP A 75 2.47 -8.78 2.64
CA TRP A 75 2.46 -7.55 1.81
C TRP A 75 2.55 -7.84 0.31
N ASN A 76 3.34 -8.84 -0.12
CA ASN A 76 3.38 -9.26 -1.54
C ASN A 76 1.99 -9.60 -2.09
N ALA A 77 1.12 -10.17 -1.24
CA ALA A 77 -0.27 -10.42 -1.58
C ALA A 77 -1.10 -9.12 -1.67
N GLN A 78 -0.80 -8.11 -0.83
CA GLN A 78 -1.47 -6.81 -0.78
C GLN A 78 -0.99 -5.81 -1.85
N LEU A 79 0.15 -6.09 -2.49
CA LEU A 79 0.66 -5.33 -3.64
C LEU A 79 0.14 -5.84 -4.98
N ALA A 80 -0.51 -7.00 -4.99
CA ALA A 80 -1.17 -7.51 -6.18
C ALA A 80 -2.58 -6.94 -6.26
N VAL A 81 -3.02 -6.55 -7.46
CA VAL A 81 -4.43 -6.20 -7.67
C VAL A 81 -5.26 -7.46 -7.42
N PRO A 82 -6.23 -7.44 -6.48
CA PRO A 82 -7.04 -8.60 -6.18
C PRO A 82 -7.90 -8.99 -7.39
N VAL A 83 -7.80 -10.23 -7.84
CA VAL A 83 -8.64 -10.72 -8.95
C VAL A 83 -10.10 -10.75 -8.52
N SER A 84 -10.93 -9.87 -9.10
CA SER A 84 -12.36 -9.90 -8.88
C SER A 84 -12.94 -11.19 -9.46
N SER A 85 -13.57 -12.02 -8.61
CA SER A 85 -14.20 -13.28 -9.05
C SER A 85 -15.51 -13.07 -9.83
N ALA A 86 -15.83 -11.83 -10.20
CA ALA A 86 -17.08 -11.49 -10.86
C ALA A 86 -17.07 -11.68 -12.39
N SER A 87 -15.93 -11.90 -13.04
CA SER A 87 -15.83 -11.79 -14.50
C SER A 87 -16.01 -13.08 -15.31
N ASN A 88 -16.53 -14.19 -14.74
CA ASN A 88 -16.73 -15.44 -15.49
C ASN A 88 -18.17 -16.00 -15.37
N LEU A 89 -19.18 -15.13 -15.41
CA LEU A 89 -20.56 -15.54 -15.69
C LEU A 89 -20.94 -15.01 -17.07
N GLU A 90 -20.49 -15.70 -18.11
CA GLU A 90 -21.14 -15.55 -19.42
C GLU A 90 -22.59 -16.04 -19.31
N GLU A 91 -23.48 -15.18 -19.80
CA GLU A 91 -24.89 -15.32 -20.12
C GLU A 91 -25.54 -16.70 -19.89
N ASP A 92 -26.42 -16.80 -18.89
CA ASP A 92 -27.78 -17.30 -19.12
C ASP A 92 -28.70 -17.00 -17.90
N ARG A 93 -29.95 -16.62 -18.20
CA ARG A 93 -31.14 -16.55 -17.31
C ARG A 93 -31.46 -15.23 -16.59
N ALA A 94 -32.16 -14.40 -17.34
CA ALA A 94 -33.49 -13.86 -17.03
C ALA A 94 -34.04 -13.98 -15.59
N LYS A 95 -34.42 -12.80 -15.08
CA LYS A 95 -35.58 -12.45 -14.24
C LYS A 95 -35.49 -12.65 -12.71
N ASN A 96 -35.65 -11.49 -12.07
CA ASN A 96 -36.29 -11.24 -10.77
C ASN A 96 -35.46 -11.51 -9.51
N CYS A 97 -34.65 -10.52 -9.14
CA CYS A 97 -34.55 -10.12 -7.74
C CYS A 97 -34.44 -8.58 -7.70
N VAL A 98 -35.17 -7.96 -6.78
CA VAL A 98 -35.25 -6.51 -6.59
C VAL A 98 -33.88 -6.00 -6.16
N ASP A 99 -33.15 -5.37 -7.07
CA ASP A 99 -31.86 -4.76 -6.78
C ASP A 99 -32.08 -3.38 -6.16
N LEU A 100 -31.77 -3.24 -4.88
CA LEU A 100 -31.90 -2.01 -4.09
C LEU A 100 -30.60 -1.20 -4.03
N PHE A 101 -29.62 -1.53 -4.87
CA PHE A 101 -28.42 -0.72 -5.06
C PHE A 101 -28.18 -0.61 -6.56
N SER A 102 -28.27 0.61 -7.05
CA SER A 102 -27.92 1.01 -8.42
C SER A 102 -26.60 0.35 -8.84
N THR A 103 -26.67 -0.61 -9.76
CA THR A 103 -25.52 -1.16 -10.47
C THR A 103 -24.98 -0.07 -11.40
N ASN A 104 -24.21 0.85 -10.85
CA ASN A 104 -23.28 1.62 -11.68
C ASN A 104 -22.25 0.61 -12.19
N GLU A 105 -22.15 0.46 -13.49
CA GLU A 105 -21.15 -0.41 -14.12
C GLU A 105 -19.76 0.11 -13.73
N THR A 106 -19.11 -0.55 -12.77
CA THR A 106 -17.74 -0.27 -12.35
C THR A 106 -16.77 -1.05 -13.23
N PHE A 107 -15.74 -0.39 -13.74
CA PHE A 107 -14.70 -1.03 -14.54
C PHE A 107 -13.69 -1.76 -13.63
N PRO A 108 -13.44 -3.06 -13.82
CA PRO A 108 -12.53 -3.82 -12.99
C PRO A 108 -11.07 -3.38 -13.20
N VAL A 109 -10.38 -3.07 -12.12
CA VAL A 109 -8.99 -2.57 -12.12
C VAL A 109 -8.02 -3.56 -12.79
N GLU A 110 -8.31 -4.86 -12.72
CA GLU A 110 -7.48 -5.91 -13.31
C GLU A 110 -7.43 -5.84 -14.85
N GLN A 111 -8.49 -5.33 -15.48
CA GLN A 111 -8.58 -5.18 -16.93
C GLN A 111 -7.87 -3.92 -17.45
N LEU A 112 -7.39 -3.05 -16.55
CA LEU A 112 -6.71 -1.81 -16.87
C LEU A 112 -5.23 -2.09 -17.25
N GLN A 113 -4.95 -2.16 -18.55
CA GLN A 113 -3.60 -2.50 -19.06
C GLN A 113 -2.92 -1.34 -19.79
N THR A 114 -3.70 -0.38 -20.32
CA THR A 114 -3.18 0.70 -21.15
C THR A 114 -3.72 2.06 -20.74
N PHE A 115 -2.96 3.12 -21.02
CA PHE A 115 -3.36 4.49 -20.71
C PHE A 115 -4.65 4.96 -21.44
N PRO A 116 -4.89 4.61 -22.71
CA PRO A 116 -6.17 4.94 -23.35
C PRO A 116 -7.38 4.30 -22.66
N GLN A 117 -7.23 3.07 -22.15
CA GLN A 117 -8.29 2.42 -21.35
C GLN A 117 -8.55 3.19 -20.05
N LEU A 118 -7.51 3.73 -19.42
CA LEU A 118 -7.67 4.59 -18.23
C LEU A 118 -8.54 5.80 -18.57
N LEU A 119 -8.21 6.52 -19.64
CA LEU A 119 -8.96 7.71 -20.04
C LEU A 119 -10.44 7.42 -20.36
N GLN A 120 -10.70 6.30 -21.05
CA GLN A 120 -12.06 5.92 -21.41
C GLN A 120 -12.90 5.48 -20.20
N ASN A 121 -12.28 4.88 -19.19
CA ASN A 121 -12.97 4.28 -18.04
C ASN A 121 -12.79 5.08 -16.75
N ILE A 122 -12.19 6.27 -16.79
CA ILE A 122 -11.82 7.06 -15.60
C ILE A 122 -13.01 7.36 -14.67
N HIS A 123 -14.21 7.48 -15.26
CA HIS A 123 -15.46 7.76 -14.55
C HIS A 123 -16.09 6.52 -13.88
N HIS A 124 -15.68 5.33 -14.32
CA HIS A 124 -16.21 4.04 -13.86
C HIS A 124 -15.19 3.25 -13.03
N LEU A 125 -13.97 3.79 -12.88
CA LEU A 125 -12.89 3.12 -12.18
C LEU A 125 -13.02 3.36 -10.68
N GLU A 126 -12.93 2.29 -9.89
CA GLU A 126 -12.82 2.36 -8.43
C GLU A 126 -11.43 1.88 -7.99
N PHE A 127 -10.90 2.47 -6.92
CA PHE A 127 -9.62 2.00 -6.37
C PHE A 127 -9.74 0.60 -5.74
N PRO A 128 -8.71 -0.24 -5.87
CA PRO A 128 -8.76 -1.61 -5.36
C PRO A 128 -8.95 -1.66 -3.85
N SER A 129 -9.50 -2.78 -3.36
CA SER A 129 -9.63 -3.02 -1.93
C SER A 129 -8.30 -2.99 -1.18
N GLN A 130 -7.23 -3.42 -1.88
CA GLN A 130 -5.87 -3.51 -1.39
C GLN A 130 -5.06 -2.32 -1.91
N MET A 131 -5.04 -1.23 -1.14
CA MET A 131 -4.39 0.01 -1.59
C MET A 131 -2.90 -0.13 -1.90
N GLY A 132 -2.23 -1.15 -1.35
CA GLY A 132 -0.84 -1.45 -1.70
C GLY A 132 -0.60 -1.67 -3.18
N SER A 133 -1.56 -2.26 -3.91
CA SER A 133 -1.40 -2.52 -5.34
C SER A 133 -1.40 -1.25 -6.20
N VAL A 134 -1.79 -0.11 -5.65
CA VAL A 134 -1.67 1.18 -6.33
C VAL A 134 -0.20 1.55 -6.52
N LEU A 135 0.67 1.28 -5.53
CA LEU A 135 2.09 1.63 -5.58
C LEU A 135 2.87 0.91 -6.71
N THR A 136 2.37 -0.23 -7.17
CA THR A 136 3.01 -1.06 -8.20
C THR A 136 2.46 -0.79 -9.61
N ASN A 137 1.31 -0.12 -9.74
CA ASN A 137 0.65 0.10 -11.01
C ASN A 137 0.72 1.59 -11.42
N PRO A 138 1.48 1.96 -12.48
CA PRO A 138 1.63 3.35 -12.90
C PRO A 138 0.33 3.98 -13.39
N LEU A 139 -0.61 3.19 -13.94
CA LEU A 139 -1.92 3.71 -14.37
C LEU A 139 -2.77 4.11 -13.16
N LEU A 140 -2.71 3.35 -12.07
CA LEU A 140 -3.39 3.70 -10.82
C LEU A 140 -2.73 4.88 -10.11
N LEU A 141 -1.40 5.00 -10.18
CA LEU A 141 -0.70 6.19 -9.69
C LEU A 141 -1.09 7.45 -10.48
N HIS A 142 -1.18 7.37 -11.81
CA HIS A 142 -1.71 8.46 -12.63
C HIS A 142 -3.15 8.80 -12.25
N TYR A 143 -4.00 7.78 -12.11
CA TYR A 143 -5.40 7.99 -11.73
C TYR A 143 -5.52 8.67 -10.36
N MET A 144 -4.73 8.23 -9.38
CA MET A 144 -4.67 8.84 -8.05
C MET A 144 -4.29 10.32 -8.12
N ASN A 145 -3.27 10.67 -8.92
CA ASN A 145 -2.85 12.07 -9.09
C ASN A 145 -3.91 12.95 -9.78
N CYS A 146 -4.81 12.37 -10.58
CA CYS A 146 -5.92 13.10 -11.22
C CYS A 146 -7.16 13.21 -10.32
N PHE A 147 -7.31 12.32 -9.34
CA PHE A 147 -8.52 12.20 -8.53
C PHE A 147 -8.43 13.09 -7.29
N ARG A 148 -9.42 13.97 -7.08
CA ARG A 148 -9.40 15.01 -6.03
C ARG A 148 -9.96 14.57 -4.68
N ASP A 149 -10.22 13.28 -4.49
CA ASP A 149 -10.81 12.78 -3.25
C ASP A 149 -9.72 12.43 -2.24
N GLU A 150 -9.64 13.25 -1.19
CA GLU A 150 -8.73 13.08 -0.06
C GLU A 150 -8.90 11.73 0.66
N SER A 151 -10.09 11.11 0.58
CA SER A 151 -10.34 9.82 1.24
C SER A 151 -9.47 8.69 0.68
N ILE A 152 -9.14 8.75 -0.62
CA ILE A 152 -8.29 7.75 -1.27
C ILE A 152 -6.85 7.85 -0.79
N TYR A 153 -6.32 9.08 -0.70
CA TYR A 153 -5.00 9.35 -0.14
C TYR A 153 -4.92 8.92 1.31
N LEU A 154 -5.94 9.25 2.12
CA LEU A 154 -6.02 8.84 3.51
C LEU A 154 -6.02 7.32 3.66
N ARG A 155 -6.71 6.60 2.76
CA ARG A 155 -6.74 5.14 2.73
C ARG A 155 -5.39 4.53 2.40
N LEU A 156 -4.69 5.06 1.40
CA LEU A 156 -3.34 4.64 1.06
C LEU A 156 -2.38 4.91 2.21
N TYR A 157 -2.38 6.13 2.77
CA TYR A 157 -1.47 6.52 3.86
C TYR A 157 -1.73 5.74 5.14
N TYR A 158 -3.00 5.46 5.45
CA TYR A 158 -3.34 4.59 6.58
C TYR A 158 -2.80 3.17 6.37
N TRP A 159 -3.01 2.57 5.20
CA TRP A 159 -2.44 1.25 4.86
C TRP A 159 -0.91 1.27 4.95
N MET A 160 -0.24 2.24 4.31
CA MET A 160 1.22 2.38 4.34
C MET A 160 1.75 2.54 5.77
N GLY A 161 1.10 3.38 6.58
CA GLY A 161 1.48 3.60 7.97
C GLY A 161 1.36 2.33 8.83
N GLN A 162 0.38 1.46 8.55
CA GLN A 162 0.30 0.14 9.19
C GLN A 162 1.49 -0.74 8.76
N ILE A 163 1.76 -0.84 7.46
CA ILE A 163 2.86 -1.68 6.94
C ILE A 163 4.23 -1.21 7.44
N LEU A 164 4.51 0.09 7.34
CA LEU A 164 5.77 0.68 7.81
C LEU A 164 5.98 0.47 9.30
N GLN A 165 4.92 0.54 10.11
CA GLN A 165 5.02 0.37 11.55
C GLN A 165 5.05 -1.10 12.01
N GLU A 166 4.32 -1.98 11.34
CA GLU A 166 4.34 -3.41 11.65
C GLU A 166 5.73 -4.01 11.39
N GLU A 167 6.38 -3.61 10.30
CA GLU A 167 7.68 -4.14 9.89
C GLU A 167 8.86 -3.38 10.53
N CYS A 168 8.66 -2.10 10.89
CA CYS A 168 9.73 -1.34 11.53
C CYS A 168 9.73 -1.47 13.06
N THR A 169 10.56 -2.39 13.50
CA THR A 169 11.20 -2.30 14.82
C THR A 169 12.71 -2.50 14.67
N TRP A 170 13.32 -1.70 13.77
CA TRP A 170 14.74 -1.72 13.31
C TRP A 170 15.19 -2.97 12.52
N CYS A 171 14.33 -3.45 11.62
CA CYS A 171 14.56 -4.53 10.63
C CYS A 171 14.84 -5.92 11.26
N VAL A 172 13.74 -6.62 11.56
CA VAL A 172 13.55 -8.00 12.03
C VAL A 172 14.76 -8.96 11.89
N ILE A 173 15.04 -9.71 12.97
CA ILE A 173 16.18 -10.61 13.28
C ILE A 173 16.53 -11.66 12.19
N ASP A 174 15.69 -11.85 11.17
CA ASP A 174 15.85 -12.83 10.09
C ASP A 174 16.12 -12.12 8.74
N ASN A 175 17.20 -12.53 8.05
CA ASN A 175 17.65 -11.93 6.77
C ASN A 175 16.58 -11.94 5.67
N THR A 176 15.60 -12.86 5.73
CA THR A 176 14.53 -12.96 4.74
C THR A 176 13.56 -11.78 4.83
N ASP A 177 13.21 -11.38 6.07
CA ASP A 177 12.23 -10.33 6.32
C ASP A 177 12.82 -8.95 5.97
N GLU A 178 14.13 -8.73 6.20
CA GLU A 178 14.81 -7.51 5.77
C GLU A 178 14.81 -7.35 4.25
N LYS A 179 15.03 -8.43 3.48
CA LYS A 179 15.02 -8.36 2.01
C LYS A 179 13.64 -8.00 1.47
N GLU A 180 12.59 -8.54 2.06
CA GLU A 180 11.21 -8.18 1.71
C GLU A 180 10.90 -6.72 2.04
N PHE A 181 11.29 -6.26 3.23
CA PHE A 181 11.12 -4.86 3.61
C PHE A 181 11.89 -3.91 2.69
N LYS A 182 13.13 -4.23 2.30
CA LYS A 182 13.88 -3.48 1.27
C LYS A 182 13.11 -3.40 -0.05
N SER A 183 12.56 -4.53 -0.51
CA SER A 183 11.76 -4.56 -1.74
C SER A 183 10.49 -3.71 -1.65
N PHE A 184 9.89 -3.62 -0.47
CA PHE A 184 8.76 -2.73 -0.21
C PHE A 184 9.19 -1.27 -0.27
N LEU A 185 10.23 -0.86 0.47
CA LEU A 185 10.73 0.52 0.45
C LEU A 185 11.17 0.96 -0.95
N GLU A 186 11.77 0.06 -1.74
CA GLU A 186 12.12 0.35 -3.13
C GLU A 186 10.89 0.56 -4.02
N THR A 187 9.81 -0.20 -3.80
CA THR A 187 8.52 0.01 -4.49
C THR A 187 7.94 1.38 -4.14
N VAL A 188 7.96 1.73 -2.86
CA VAL A 188 7.50 3.04 -2.36
C VAL A 188 8.32 4.16 -2.99
N TYR A 189 9.65 4.07 -2.95
CA TYR A 189 10.54 5.06 -3.56
C TYR A 189 10.26 5.24 -5.06
N LYS A 190 10.04 4.16 -5.81
CA LYS A 190 9.68 4.25 -7.23
C LYS A 190 8.36 4.97 -7.45
N ALA A 191 7.37 4.75 -6.58
CA ALA A 191 6.10 5.46 -6.64
C ALA A 191 6.27 6.95 -6.31
N GLU A 192 7.09 7.32 -5.31
CA GLU A 192 7.43 8.72 -5.00
C GLU A 192 8.15 9.40 -6.17
N CYS A 193 9.13 8.73 -6.79
CA CYS A 193 9.78 9.23 -8.01
C CYS A 193 8.81 9.40 -9.18
N PHE A 194 7.83 8.52 -9.31
CA PHE A 194 6.84 8.61 -10.36
C PHE A 194 5.89 9.80 -10.15
N LEU A 195 5.42 9.99 -8.92
CA LEU A 195 4.53 11.10 -8.55
C LEU A 195 5.28 12.43 -8.41
N GLN A 196 6.61 12.39 -8.29
CA GLN A 196 7.45 13.55 -7.95
C GLN A 196 7.03 14.19 -6.61
N GLU A 197 6.54 13.36 -5.68
CA GLU A 197 6.04 13.78 -4.37
C GLU A 197 6.30 12.67 -3.35
N GLY A 198 6.68 13.07 -2.13
CA GLY A 198 6.87 12.15 -1.00
C GLY A 198 5.56 11.80 -0.31
N PHE A 199 5.46 10.58 0.22
CA PHE A 199 4.25 10.18 0.95
C PHE A 199 4.30 10.62 2.41
N SER A 200 3.20 11.21 2.91
CA SER A 200 3.04 11.60 4.32
C SER A 200 3.29 10.44 5.29
N ALA A 201 2.85 9.22 4.94
CA ALA A 201 3.10 8.04 5.76
C ALA A 201 4.60 7.70 5.88
N CYS A 202 5.40 7.95 4.84
CA CYS A 202 6.85 7.78 4.86
C CYS A 202 7.53 8.87 5.69
N GLU A 203 7.08 10.12 5.60
CA GLU A 203 7.57 11.21 6.44
C GLU A 203 7.33 10.91 7.93
N GLU A 204 6.09 10.57 8.32
CA GLU A 204 5.74 10.22 9.71
C GLU A 204 6.58 9.05 10.21
N PHE A 205 6.80 8.07 9.33
CA PHE A 205 7.64 6.91 9.61
C PHE A 205 9.11 7.31 9.84
N LEU A 206 9.70 8.12 8.97
CA LEU A 206 11.11 8.53 9.06
C LEU A 206 11.36 9.36 10.32
N TYR A 207 10.49 10.32 10.64
CA TYR A 207 10.64 11.13 11.86
C TYR A 207 10.61 10.31 13.15
N LYS A 208 9.87 9.20 13.16
CA LYS A 208 9.80 8.28 14.31
C LYS A 208 10.93 7.27 14.33
N SER A 209 11.43 6.85 13.16
CA SER A 209 12.39 5.74 13.04
C SER A 209 13.85 6.20 13.02
N LEU A 210 14.17 7.35 12.41
CA LEU A 210 15.54 7.86 12.30
C LEU A 210 16.25 8.01 13.65
N PRO A 211 15.63 8.50 14.74
CA PRO A 211 16.27 8.57 16.06
C PRO A 211 16.65 7.20 16.64
N LEU A 212 16.02 6.12 16.18
CA LEU A 212 16.23 4.74 16.64
C LEU A 212 17.06 3.91 15.65
N TRP A 213 17.41 4.48 14.50
CA TRP A 213 18.09 3.78 13.42
C TRP A 213 19.61 3.77 13.63
N ASP A 214 20.25 2.63 13.38
CA ASP A 214 21.68 2.42 13.57
C ASP A 214 22.52 2.77 12.32
N GLY A 215 21.87 3.13 11.20
CA GLY A 215 22.53 3.43 9.93
C GLY A 215 22.91 2.20 9.09
N SER A 216 22.59 0.97 9.55
CA SER A 216 23.04 -0.26 8.90
C SER A 216 21.96 -0.89 8.02
N SER A 217 20.79 -1.20 8.58
CA SER A 217 19.69 -1.88 7.90
C SER A 217 19.00 -0.97 6.90
N CYS A 218 18.66 -1.54 5.73
CA CYS A 218 17.96 -0.84 4.64
C CYS A 218 18.53 0.56 4.30
N ARG A 219 19.85 0.76 4.48
CA ARG A 219 20.48 2.07 4.33
C ARG A 219 20.19 2.78 3.01
N PRO A 220 20.40 2.16 1.83
CA PRO A 220 20.14 2.87 0.58
C PRO A 220 18.66 3.20 0.44
N GLU A 221 17.75 2.32 0.87
CA GLU A 221 16.31 2.54 0.79
C GLU A 221 15.84 3.66 1.73
N VAL A 222 16.30 3.67 2.99
CA VAL A 222 15.97 4.73 3.96
C VAL A 222 16.48 6.09 3.48
N LEU A 223 17.73 6.16 2.99
CA LEU A 223 18.30 7.40 2.48
C LEU A 223 17.62 7.89 1.19
N LYS A 224 17.12 6.97 0.35
CA LYS A 224 16.28 7.31 -0.80
C LYS A 224 14.95 7.92 -0.36
N LEU A 225 14.27 7.35 0.64
CA LEU A 225 13.03 7.93 1.16
C LEU A 225 13.25 9.29 1.84
N VAL A 226 14.39 9.46 2.55
CA VAL A 226 14.80 10.76 3.10
C VAL A 226 14.87 11.83 2.02
N SER A 227 15.26 11.49 0.79
CA SER A 227 15.34 12.47 -0.31
C SER A 227 13.99 12.99 -0.79
N TRP A 228 12.87 12.37 -0.38
CA TRP A 228 11.52 12.79 -0.75
C TRP A 228 10.75 13.45 0.40
N ILE A 229 11.37 13.68 1.55
CA ILE A 229 10.73 14.41 2.65
C ILE A 229 10.32 15.81 2.14
N PRO A 230 9.05 16.24 2.32
CA PRO A 230 8.61 17.55 1.87
C PRO A 230 9.30 18.68 2.63
N LEU A 231 9.39 19.85 2.01
CA LEU A 231 9.92 21.03 2.67
C LEU A 231 8.98 21.45 3.82
N SER A 232 9.52 21.51 5.04
CA SER A 232 8.82 21.93 6.25
C SER A 232 9.62 23.00 7.00
N SER A 233 9.17 23.40 8.20
CA SER A 233 9.87 24.43 8.96
C SER A 233 11.28 23.96 9.34
N PHE A 234 12.25 24.88 9.34
CA PHE A 234 13.63 24.53 9.73
C PHE A 234 13.70 23.88 11.12
N SER A 235 12.83 24.28 12.04
CA SER A 235 12.76 23.69 13.39
C SER A 235 12.41 22.20 13.37
N GLU A 236 11.45 21.81 12.52
CA GLU A 236 11.02 20.41 12.37
C GLU A 236 12.10 19.58 11.70
N ILE A 237 12.59 20.02 10.53
CA ILE A 237 13.64 19.31 9.79
C ILE A 237 14.89 19.14 10.65
N LYS A 238 15.29 20.19 11.38
CA LYS A 238 16.45 20.11 12.26
C LYS A 238 16.27 19.06 13.36
N SER A 239 15.08 19.00 13.96
CA SER A 239 14.81 18.12 15.10
C SER A 239 14.64 16.66 14.68
N TYR A 240 13.90 16.40 13.61
CA TYR A 240 13.51 15.04 13.22
C TYR A 240 14.42 14.42 12.15
N LEU A 241 15.08 15.23 11.32
CA LEU A 241 15.94 14.74 10.25
C LEU A 241 17.43 14.97 10.56
N TYR A 242 17.85 16.23 10.70
CA TYR A 242 19.27 16.57 10.80
C TYR A 242 19.89 16.13 12.13
N GLY A 243 19.18 16.24 13.25
CA GLY A 243 19.66 15.79 14.55
C GLY A 243 20.08 14.32 14.54
N PRO A 244 19.16 13.39 14.22
CA PRO A 244 19.47 11.96 14.13
C PRO A 244 20.55 11.63 13.09
N LEU A 245 20.47 12.22 11.89
CA LEU A 245 21.46 11.96 10.84
C LEU A 245 22.85 12.48 11.22
N ALA A 246 22.95 13.63 11.89
CA ALA A 246 24.23 14.17 12.33
C ALA A 246 24.90 13.26 13.37
N GLN A 247 24.14 12.71 14.31
CA GLN A 247 24.66 11.75 15.29
C GLN A 247 25.29 10.54 14.59
N LEU A 248 24.59 9.93 13.63
CA LEU A 248 25.11 8.83 12.83
C LEU A 248 26.29 9.27 11.95
N PHE A 249 26.22 10.46 11.35
CA PHE A 249 27.25 10.97 10.45
C PHE A 249 28.59 11.09 11.17
N PHE A 250 28.63 11.62 12.39
CA PHE A 250 29.89 11.81 13.12
C PHE A 250 30.54 10.49 13.55
N THR A 251 29.76 9.45 13.86
CA THR A 251 30.26 8.16 14.33
C THR A 251 30.52 7.14 13.21
N SER A 252 30.14 7.45 11.97
CA SER A 252 30.16 6.48 10.87
C SER A 252 31.38 6.58 9.93
N SER A 253 31.51 5.57 9.06
CA SER A 253 32.54 5.49 8.03
C SER A 253 32.41 6.59 6.97
N ILE A 254 33.49 6.83 6.23
CA ILE A 254 33.51 7.79 5.11
C ILE A 254 32.45 7.45 4.06
N TYR A 255 32.26 6.16 3.75
CA TYR A 255 31.24 5.72 2.79
C TYR A 255 29.82 6.10 3.23
N PHE A 256 29.50 5.91 4.51
CA PHE A 256 28.20 6.31 5.06
C PHE A 256 28.01 7.84 4.96
N LYS A 257 29.05 8.61 5.31
CA LYS A 257 29.03 10.07 5.19
C LYS A 257 28.73 10.52 3.76
N CYS A 258 29.38 9.91 2.76
CA CYS A 258 29.11 10.20 1.35
C CYS A 258 27.66 9.86 0.96
N SER A 259 27.12 8.71 1.41
CA SER A 259 25.73 8.33 1.12
C SER A 259 24.73 9.32 1.71
N VAL A 260 24.97 9.81 2.93
CA VAL A 260 24.13 10.85 3.56
C VAL A 260 24.19 12.15 2.77
N LEU A 261 25.39 12.59 2.37
CA LEU A 261 25.54 13.82 1.58
C LEU A 261 24.84 13.72 0.22
N GLU A 262 24.92 12.57 -0.46
CA GLU A 262 24.23 12.35 -1.72
C GLU A 262 22.70 12.38 -1.54
N SER A 263 22.19 11.74 -0.48
CA SER A 263 20.76 11.78 -0.13
C SER A 263 20.27 13.20 0.16
N LEU A 264 21.03 13.98 0.94
CA LEU A 264 20.70 15.38 1.23
C LEU A 264 20.80 16.28 0.00
N LYS A 265 21.73 16.01 -0.91
CA LYS A 265 21.79 16.69 -2.20
C LYS A 265 20.55 16.39 -3.03
N GLN A 266 20.13 15.12 -3.11
CA GLN A 266 18.92 14.73 -3.83
C GLN A 266 17.67 15.36 -3.20
N LEU A 267 17.59 15.44 -1.87
CA LEU A 267 16.53 16.14 -1.15
C LEU A 267 16.40 17.59 -1.62
N LEU A 268 17.51 18.33 -1.66
CA LEU A 268 17.53 19.71 -2.12
C LEU A 268 17.11 19.83 -3.58
N GLN A 269 17.53 18.90 -4.44
CA GLN A 269 17.12 18.86 -5.85
C GLN A 269 15.62 18.62 -5.99
N ASN A 270 15.06 17.70 -5.22
CA ASN A 270 13.62 17.42 -5.22
C ASN A 270 12.82 18.63 -4.72
N TRP A 271 13.27 19.29 -3.65
CA TRP A 271 12.65 20.55 -3.20
C TRP A 271 12.67 21.63 -4.27
N LEU A 272 13.79 21.81 -4.97
CA LEU A 272 13.88 22.77 -6.06
C LEU A 272 12.88 22.44 -7.17
N ASN A 273 12.82 21.18 -7.60
CA ASN A 273 11.90 20.74 -8.64
C ASN A 273 10.43 20.95 -8.25
N CYS A 274 10.02 20.57 -7.03
CA CYS A 274 8.65 20.79 -6.54
C CYS A 274 8.30 22.28 -6.49
N ASN A 275 9.20 23.14 -6.00
CA ASN A 275 8.96 24.58 -5.93
C ASN A 275 8.87 25.24 -7.31
N MET A 276 9.64 24.77 -8.32
CA MET A 276 9.54 25.32 -9.68
C MET A 276 8.17 25.01 -10.31
N ILE A 277 7.58 23.84 -10.02
CA ILE A 277 6.25 23.47 -10.52
C ILE A 277 5.15 24.38 -9.92
N HIS A 278 5.30 24.82 -8.67
CA HIS A 278 4.33 25.71 -8.00
C HIS A 278 4.47 27.20 -8.39
N MET A 279 5.51 27.59 -9.12
CA MET A 279 5.68 28.97 -9.61
C MET A 279 4.98 29.21 -10.96
N ASP A 280 4.40 28.16 -11.58
CA ASP A 280 3.63 28.24 -12.84
C ASP A 280 2.08 28.31 -12.67
N PRO A 281 1.51 29.09 -11.73
CA PRO A 281 0.15 29.60 -11.91
C PRO A 281 0.19 31.13 -12.05
N GLU A 282 -0.07 31.59 -13.27
CA GLU A 282 -0.56 32.94 -13.57
C GLU A 282 0.39 34.12 -13.27
N TYR A 283 1.41 34.28 -14.10
CA TYR A 283 1.72 35.61 -14.65
C TYR A 283 1.37 35.59 -16.13
N ASP A 284 0.14 36.02 -16.44
CA ASP A 284 -0.21 36.88 -17.58
C ASP A 284 -1.74 37.02 -17.62
N SER A 285 -2.24 38.01 -16.87
CA SER A 285 -3.49 38.73 -17.12
C SER A 285 -3.18 40.21 -17.23
#